data_AF-A0A660TRV2-F1
#
_entry.id   AF-A0A660TRV2-F1
#
_cell.length_a   1.000
_cell.length_b   1.000
_cell.length_c   1.000
_cell.angle_alpha   90.00
_cell.angle_beta   90.00
_cell.angle_gamma   90.00
#
_symmetry.space_group_name_H-M   'P 1'
#
loop_
_entity.id
_entity.type
_entity.pdbx_description
1 polymer ?
#
loop_
_entity_poly.entity_id
_entity_poly.type
_entity_poly.pdbx_seq_one_letter_code
_entity_poly.pdbx_strand_id
1 'polypeptide(L)'
;MKIDLSPGEIQVIKIWAENNIHGGHWGDGDIIVPEEEIILNKLNSAENGKVDFTPNEARIILMWGNSSMGINTYEETTVIQKLNKIMEME
;
A
#
# COMPACT_ATOMS: atom_id res chain seq x y z
N MET A 1 6.24 11.64 3.35
CA MET A 1 7.39 11.03 2.67
C MET A 1 7.05 10.82 1.21
N LYS A 2 7.82 11.40 0.29
CA LYS A 2 7.55 11.30 -1.15
C LYS A 2 8.18 10.04 -1.73
N ILE A 3 7.35 9.18 -2.31
CA ILE A 3 7.75 7.96 -3.01
C ILE A 3 7.41 8.08 -4.49
N ASP A 4 8.25 7.48 -5.34
CA ASP A 4 8.00 7.35 -6.78
C ASP A 4 7.65 5.89 -7.08
N LEU A 5 6.41 5.65 -7.51
CA LEU A 5 5.84 4.35 -7.80
C LEU A 5 5.48 4.27 -9.28
N SER A 6 5.90 3.19 -9.93
CA SER A 6 5.42 2.85 -11.25
C SER A 6 3.93 2.49 -11.25
N PRO A 7 3.26 2.51 -12.41
CA PRO A 7 1.87 2.06 -12.51
C PRO A 7 1.65 0.62 -12.00
N GLY A 8 2.62 -0.27 -12.22
CA GLY A 8 2.57 -1.65 -11.72
C GLY A 8 2.64 -1.71 -10.19
N GLU A 9 3.53 -0.94 -9.58
CA GLU A 9 3.65 -0.84 -8.12
C GLU A 9 2.38 -0.24 -7.48
N ILE A 10 1.77 0.77 -8.11
CA ILE A 10 0.47 1.31 -7.66
C ILE A 10 -0.61 0.23 -7.73
N GLN A 11 -0.65 -0.53 -8.82
CA GLN A 11 -1.65 -1.58 -9.00
C GLN A 11 -1.48 -2.70 -7.96
N VAL A 12 -0.24 -3.08 -7.65
CA VAL A 12 0.08 -4.04 -6.59
C VAL A 12 -0.49 -3.58 -5.24
N ILE A 13 -0.26 -2.33 -4.85
CA ILE A 13 -0.77 -1.81 -3.57
C ILE A 13 -2.30 -1.83 -3.55
N LYS A 14 -2.97 -1.52 -4.68
CA LYS A 14 -4.44 -1.61 -4.78
C LYS A 14 -4.95 -3.03 -4.64
N ILE A 15 -4.26 -4.01 -5.23
CA ILE A 15 -4.60 -5.44 -5.08
C ILE A 15 -4.43 -5.88 -3.63
N TRP A 16 -3.35 -5.46 -2.96
CA TRP A 16 -3.17 -5.72 -1.53
C TRP A 16 -4.28 -5.10 -0.70
N ALA A 17 -4.65 -3.84 -0.97
CA ALA A 17 -5.75 -3.16 -0.29
C ALA A 17 -7.08 -3.91 -0.50
N GLU A 18 -7.40 -4.30 -1.74
CA GLU A 18 -8.62 -5.05 -2.05
C GLU A 18 -8.70 -6.37 -1.28
N ASN A 19 -7.60 -7.13 -1.25
CA ASN A 19 -7.52 -8.40 -0.53
C ASN A 19 -7.61 -8.25 1.00
N ASN A 20 -7.13 -7.14 1.56
CA ASN A 20 -7.14 -6.93 3.02
C ASN A 20 -8.43 -6.27 3.52
N ILE A 21 -8.97 -5.32 2.76
CA ILE A 21 -10.18 -4.55 3.10
C ILE A 21 -11.44 -5.38 2.82
N HIS A 22 -11.52 -6.03 1.65
CA HIS A 22 -12.70 -6.82 1.26
C HIS A 22 -12.56 -8.32 1.51
N GLY A 23 -11.33 -8.84 1.66
CA GLY A 23 -11.05 -10.27 1.86
C GLY A 23 -11.27 -10.79 3.29
N GLY A 24 -11.72 -9.95 4.21
CA GLY A 24 -12.31 -10.38 5.48
C GLY A 24 -11.33 -10.99 6.48
N HIS A 25 -10.48 -10.16 7.10
CA HIS A 25 -9.76 -10.54 8.33
C HIS A 25 -10.33 -9.90 9.60
N TRP A 26 -11.29 -8.99 9.50
CA TRP A 26 -11.81 -8.22 10.65
C TRP A 26 -13.33 -8.18 10.75
N GLY A 27 -14.04 -9.28 10.49
CA GLY A 27 -15.38 -9.54 11.04
C GLY A 27 -16.55 -8.57 10.72
N ASP A 28 -16.33 -7.44 10.07
CA ASP A 28 -17.34 -6.45 9.65
C ASP A 28 -16.99 -6.01 8.23
N GLY A 29 -17.50 -6.76 7.25
CA GLY A 29 -17.12 -6.71 5.84
C GLY A 29 -17.48 -5.45 5.05
N ASP A 30 -17.61 -4.28 5.69
CA ASP A 30 -17.96 -3.01 5.03
C ASP A 30 -17.33 -1.76 5.69
N ILE A 31 -16.42 -1.90 6.67
CA ILE A 31 -15.78 -0.74 7.32
C ILE A 31 -14.41 -0.48 6.68
N ILE A 32 -14.36 0.45 5.73
CA ILE A 32 -13.12 1.11 5.34
C ILE A 32 -12.75 2.05 6.49
N VAL A 33 -11.60 1.84 7.14
CA VAL A 33 -11.13 2.83 8.13
C VAL A 33 -10.65 4.09 7.38
N PRO A 34 -10.80 5.29 7.96
CA PRO A 34 -10.49 6.56 7.27
C PRO A 34 -9.08 6.59 6.66
N GLU A 35 -8.11 5.99 7.33
CA GLU A 35 -6.72 5.91 6.88
C GLU A 35 -6.55 5.08 5.60
N GLU A 36 -7.31 4.00 5.43
CA GLU A 36 -7.27 3.16 4.24
C GLU A 36 -7.90 3.86 3.03
N GLU A 37 -9.00 4.59 3.26
CA GLU A 37 -9.63 5.43 2.24
C GLU A 37 -8.67 6.54 1.76
N ILE A 38 -7.95 7.18 2.68
CA ILE A 38 -6.95 8.20 2.36
C ILE A 38 -5.84 7.61 1.48
N ILE A 39 -5.34 6.42 1.79
CA ILE A 39 -4.31 5.75 0.99
C ILE A 39 -4.82 5.48 -0.44
N LEU A 40 -6.04 4.94 -0.58
CA LEU A 40 -6.64 4.66 -1.87
C LEU A 40 -6.84 5.94 -2.70
N ASN A 41 -7.31 7.02 -2.09
CA ASN A 41 -7.48 8.31 -2.76
C ASN A 41 -6.15 8.88 -3.26
N LYS A 42 -5.07 8.75 -2.47
CA LYS A 42 -3.72 9.15 -2.87
C LYS A 42 -3.20 8.33 -4.06
N LEU A 43 -3.41 7.01 -4.04
CA LEU A 43 -3.03 6.12 -5.14
C LEU A 43 -3.84 6.38 -6.42
N ASN A 44 -5.12 6.73 -6.29
CA ASN A 44 -5.99 7.07 -7.43
C ASN A 44 -5.64 8.43 -8.04
N SER A 45 -5.13 9.36 -7.22
CA SER A 45 -4.74 10.71 -7.66
C SER A 45 -3.28 10.80 -8.13
N ALA A 46 -2.56 9.68 -8.17
CA ALA A 46 -1.14 9.62 -8.50
C ALA A 46 -0.91 9.70 -10.03
N GLU A 47 -1.02 10.89 -10.62
CA GLU A 47 -0.91 11.08 -12.09
C GLU A 47 0.49 10.75 -12.66
N ASN A 48 1.55 10.78 -11.84
CA ASN A 48 2.94 10.55 -12.28
C ASN A 48 3.68 9.56 -11.39
N GLY A 49 2.97 8.68 -10.69
CA GLY A 49 3.61 7.73 -9.77
C GLY A 49 4.10 8.32 -8.45
N LYS A 50 4.14 9.65 -8.34
CA LYS A 50 4.57 10.36 -7.13
C LYS A 50 3.44 10.41 -6.11
N VAL A 51 3.67 9.76 -4.97
CA VAL A 51 2.72 9.72 -3.86
C VAL A 51 3.41 10.20 -2.59
N ASP A 52 2.68 10.92 -1.74
CA ASP A 52 3.18 11.35 -0.43
C ASP A 52 2.49 10.58 0.67
N PHE A 53 3.22 9.65 1.29
CA PHE A 53 2.72 8.84 2.40
C PHE A 53 3.22 9.35 3.74
N THR A 54 2.35 9.33 4.74
CA THR A 54 2.76 9.43 6.14
C THR A 54 3.42 8.12 6.59
N PRO A 55 4.16 8.13 7.70
CA PRO A 55 4.79 6.91 8.23
C PRO A 55 3.77 5.84 8.61
N ASN A 56 2.60 6.27 9.10
CA ASN A 56 1.51 5.37 9.42
C ASN A 56 0.91 4.72 8.16
N GLU A 57 0.70 5.52 7.10
CA GLU A 57 0.21 5.01 5.82
C GLU A 57 1.18 3.99 5.19
N ALA A 58 2.49 4.27 5.24
CA ALA A 58 3.50 3.32 4.77
C ALA A 58 3.47 2.00 5.55
N ARG A 59 3.27 2.05 6.88
CA ARG A 59 3.11 0.85 7.72
C ARG A 59 1.87 0.05 7.37
N ILE A 60 0.75 0.70 7.12
CA ILE A 60 -0.50 0.04 6.69
C ILE A 60 -0.28 -0.70 5.36
N ILE A 61 0.36 -0.05 4.39
CA ILE A 61 0.65 -0.67 3.09
C ILE A 61 1.57 -1.89 3.25
N LEU A 62 2.61 -1.80 4.08
CA LEU A 62 3.49 -2.93 4.37
C LEU A 62 2.76 -4.09 5.07
N MET A 63 1.83 -3.78 5.98
CA MET A 63 0.99 -4.79 6.64
C MET A 63 0.10 -5.52 5.63
N TRP A 64 -0.48 -4.81 4.66
CA TRP A 64 -1.24 -5.44 3.59
C TRP A 64 -0.37 -6.37 2.73
N GLY A 65 0.84 -5.93 2.37
CA GLY A 65 1.78 -6.72 1.57
C GLY A 65 2.27 -7.98 2.27
N ASN A 66 2.55 -7.92 3.58
CA ASN A 66 2.96 -9.08 4.37
C ASN A 66 1.87 -10.16 4.52
N SER A 67 0.61 -9.80 4.29
CA SER A 67 -0.51 -10.74 4.32
C SER A 67 -0.65 -11.52 3.00
N SER A 68 0.07 -11.12 1.94
CA SER A 68 0.15 -11.90 0.69
C SER A 68 1.02 -13.15 0.89
N MET A 69 0.61 -14.31 0.34
CA MET A 69 1.12 -15.65 0.68
C MET A 69 2.55 -15.97 0.17
N GLY A 70 3.53 -15.08 0.39
CA GLY A 70 4.96 -15.38 0.32
C GLY A 70 5.58 -15.59 -1.07
N ILE A 71 4.82 -15.41 -2.16
CA ILE A 71 5.37 -15.32 -3.52
C ILE A 71 5.33 -13.85 -3.94
N ASN A 72 6.45 -13.15 -3.77
CA ASN A 72 6.56 -11.75 -4.19
C ASN A 72 6.97 -11.67 -5.66
N THR A 73 6.14 -11.00 -6.46
CA THR A 73 6.51 -10.49 -7.77
C THR A 73 7.64 -9.45 -7.66
N TYR A 74 8.23 -9.09 -8.80
CA TYR A 74 9.25 -8.05 -8.84
C TYR A 74 8.69 -6.72 -8.31
N GLU A 75 7.50 -6.35 -8.76
CA GLU A 75 6.79 -5.14 -8.38
C GLU A 75 6.50 -5.10 -6.87
N GLU A 76 6.00 -6.20 -6.29
CA GLU A 76 5.77 -6.33 -4.84
C GLU A 76 7.06 -6.13 -4.05
N THR A 77 8.15 -6.75 -4.49
CA THR A 77 9.46 -6.59 -3.85
C THR A 77 9.94 -5.14 -3.92
N THR A 78 9.77 -4.46 -5.06
CA THR A 78 10.18 -3.06 -5.23
C THR A 78 9.37 -2.11 -4.35
N VAL A 79 8.06 -2.33 -4.18
CA VAL A 79 7.22 -1.54 -3.26
C VAL A 79 7.73 -1.67 -1.82
N ILE A 80 7.94 -2.90 -1.36
CA ILE A 80 8.41 -3.18 0.02
C ILE A 80 9.77 -2.50 0.27
N GLN A 81 10.71 -2.64 -0.65
CA GLN A 81 12.04 -2.02 -0.54
C GLN A 81 11.96 -0.50 -0.47
N LYS A 82 11.15 0.13 -1.34
CA LYS A 82 10.99 1.60 -1.35
C LYS A 82 10.35 2.10 -0.05
N LEU A 83 9.31 1.42 0.45
CA LEU A 83 8.62 1.78 1.70
C LEU A 83 9.53 1.59 2.93
N ASN A 84 10.26 0.49 3.03
CA ASN A 84 11.21 0.28 4.12
C ASN A 84 12.32 1.33 4.12
N LYS A 85 12.92 1.59 2.94
CA LYS A 85 14.01 2.56 2.81
C LYS A 85 13.60 3.96 3.28
N ILE A 86 12.40 4.44 2.95
CA ILE A 86 11.95 5.75 3.39
C ILE A 86 11.63 5.80 4.89
N MET A 87 11.18 4.68 5.47
CA MET A 87 10.89 4.57 6.90
C MET A 87 12.14 4.44 7.76
N GLU A 88 13.24 3.88 7.24
CA GLU A 88 14.55 3.85 7.91
C GLU A 88 15.27 5.21 7.89
N MET A 89 14.81 6.17 7.07
CA MET A 89 15.38 7.50 6.93
C MET A 89 14.68 8.56 7.82
N GLU A 90 13.70 8.17 8.63
CA GLU A 90 13.06 8.99 9.68
C GLU A 90 13.71 8.78 11.05
#